data_AF-A0A954F670-F1
#
_entry.id   AF-A0A954F670-F1
#
_cell.length_a   1.000
_cell.length_b   1.000
_cell.length_c   1.000
_cell.angle_alpha   90.00
_cell.angle_beta   90.00
_cell.angle_gamma   90.00
#
_symmetry.space_group_name_H-M   'P 1'
#
loop_
_entity.id
_entity.type
_entity.pdbx_description
1 polymer ?
#
loop_
_entity_poly.entity_id
_entity_poly.type
_entity_poly.pdbx_seq_one_letter_code
_entity_poly.pdbx_strand_id
1 'polypeptide(L)'
;AQVVGSDVDPDRQRQVVQELGIDAIDSTEALHHPCDVLAPCAMGGLIHDLTLERLRTRVVAGAANNVLARTLHGDRLHDQGVLYVPDFVINSGALIRGTVFHLEGRREPVSAIGDRVANMVQEVLDEAAKLDAAPTRVARRLARQRLKELRESNRKSWTPS
;
A
#
# COMPACT_ATOMS: atom_id res chain seq x y z
N ALA A 1 -3.79 12.79 -15.07
CA ALA A 1 -4.38 13.06 -13.75
C ALA A 1 -3.92 14.45 -13.30
N GLN A 2 -4.74 15.19 -12.56
CA GLN A 2 -4.26 16.36 -11.83
C GLN A 2 -3.60 15.87 -10.53
N VAL A 3 -2.44 16.43 -10.19
CA VAL A 3 -1.70 16.04 -8.99
C VAL A 3 -1.52 17.27 -8.12
N VAL A 4 -1.89 17.12 -6.85
CA VAL A 4 -1.57 18.06 -5.77
C VAL A 4 -0.59 17.37 -4.82
N GLY A 5 0.43 18.09 -4.38
CA GLY A 5 1.46 17.61 -3.47
C GLY A 5 1.54 18.46 -2.21
N SER A 6 2.01 17.83 -1.13
CA SER A 6 2.31 18.53 0.10
C SER A 6 3.50 17.88 0.80
N ASP A 7 4.35 18.70 1.40
CA ASP A 7 5.44 18.28 2.27
C ASP A 7 5.50 19.25 3.47
N VAL A 8 5.94 18.76 4.63
CA VAL A 8 6.16 19.60 5.82
C VAL A 8 7.37 20.51 5.63
N ASP A 9 8.29 20.15 4.72
CA ASP A 9 9.41 20.96 4.30
C ASP A 9 9.01 21.88 3.13
N PRO A 10 8.91 23.21 3.36
CA PRO A 10 8.47 24.15 2.33
C PRO A 10 9.50 24.34 1.20
N ASP A 11 10.79 24.12 1.44
CA ASP A 11 11.82 24.18 0.40
C ASP A 11 11.70 22.98 -0.53
N ARG A 12 11.55 21.78 0.05
CA ARG A 12 11.33 20.55 -0.73
C ARG A 12 10.03 20.61 -1.53
N GLN A 13 8.95 21.12 -0.93
CA GLN A 13 7.68 21.30 -1.64
C GLN A 13 7.84 22.24 -2.84
N ARG A 14 8.50 23.39 -2.67
CA ARG A 14 8.77 24.34 -3.77
C ARG A 14 9.58 23.69 -4.89
N GLN A 15 10.63 22.96 -4.54
CA GLN A 15 11.48 22.27 -5.51
C GLN A 15 10.68 21.26 -6.34
N VAL A 16 9.90 20.38 -5.69
CA VAL A 16 9.12 19.34 -6.37
C VAL A 16 8.02 19.93 -7.24
N VAL A 17 7.35 20.99 -6.77
CA VAL A 17 6.34 21.73 -7.55
C VAL A 17 6.95 22.29 -8.85
N GLN A 18 8.14 22.89 -8.77
CA GLN A 18 8.84 23.40 -9.94
C GLN A 18 9.32 22.30 -10.89
N GLU A 19 9.82 21.20 -10.34
CA GLU A 19 10.37 20.08 -11.12
C GLU A 19 9.28 19.28 -11.84
N LEU A 20 8.17 19.00 -11.15
CA LEU A 20 7.11 18.11 -11.64
C LEU A 20 5.90 18.86 -12.23
N GLY A 21 5.81 20.18 -12.03
CA GLY A 21 4.68 20.98 -12.50
C GLY A 21 3.35 20.61 -11.83
N ILE A 22 3.38 20.25 -10.55
CA ILE A 22 2.20 19.89 -9.75
C ILE A 22 1.75 21.05 -8.87
N ASP A 23 0.49 21.03 -8.45
CA ASP A 23 -0.03 22.03 -7.51
C ASP A 23 0.41 21.71 -6.08
N ALA A 24 0.61 22.73 -5.24
CA ALA A 24 0.97 22.57 -3.83
C ALA A 24 -0.22 22.87 -2.93
N ILE A 25 -0.43 22.07 -1.89
CA ILE A 25 -1.42 22.31 -0.84
C ILE A 25 -0.77 22.34 0.54
N ASP A 26 -1.45 22.97 1.50
CA ASP A 26 -1.00 23.03 2.88
C ASP A 26 -0.95 21.62 3.50
N SER A 27 0.13 21.31 4.21
CA SER A 27 0.35 20.00 4.82
C SER A 27 -0.67 19.63 5.89
N THR A 28 -1.27 20.63 6.54
CA THR A 28 -2.32 20.45 7.53
C THR A 28 -3.67 20.09 6.89
N GLU A 29 -3.87 20.45 5.62
CA GLU A 29 -5.09 20.16 4.86
C GLU A 29 -4.96 18.94 3.96
N ALA A 30 -3.73 18.47 3.68
CA ALA A 30 -3.45 17.44 2.68
C ALA A 30 -4.24 16.15 2.85
N LEU A 31 -4.45 15.70 4.10
CA LEU A 31 -5.21 14.48 4.41
C LEU A 31 -6.72 14.61 4.13
N HIS A 32 -7.25 15.83 4.19
CA HIS A 32 -8.68 16.12 4.05
C HIS A 32 -9.04 16.79 2.73
N HIS A 33 -8.03 17.07 1.90
CA HIS A 33 -8.21 17.63 0.59
C HIS A 33 -9.07 16.69 -0.29
N PRO A 34 -10.16 17.20 -0.90
CA PRO A 34 -10.97 16.39 -1.81
C PRO A 34 -10.13 15.85 -2.98
N CYS A 35 -10.13 14.54 -3.18
CA CYS A 35 -9.38 13.90 -4.26
C CYS A 35 -9.94 12.50 -4.57
N ASP A 36 -9.77 12.01 -5.78
CA ASP A 36 -10.16 10.63 -6.09
C ASP A 36 -9.23 9.61 -5.42
N VAL A 37 -7.92 9.90 -5.37
CA VAL A 37 -6.89 9.03 -4.83
C VAL A 37 -6.02 9.83 -3.85
N LEU A 38 -5.99 9.38 -2.59
CA LEU A 38 -5.05 9.83 -1.58
C LEU A 38 -3.83 8.89 -1.54
N ALA A 39 -2.63 9.46 -1.72
CA ALA A 39 -1.37 8.72 -1.71
C ALA A 39 -0.50 9.09 -0.49
N PRO A 40 -0.72 8.48 0.69
CA PRO A 40 0.11 8.76 1.87
C PRO A 40 1.52 8.21 1.66
N CYS A 41 2.52 9.10 1.65
CA CYS A 41 3.93 8.76 1.38
C CYS A 41 4.91 9.27 2.46
N ALA A 42 4.41 9.88 3.54
CA ALA A 42 5.25 10.49 4.58
C ALA A 42 5.36 9.63 5.85
N MET A 43 4.25 9.44 6.58
CA MET A 43 4.24 8.79 7.90
C MET A 43 3.16 7.71 8.01
N GLY A 44 3.29 6.86 9.03
CA GLY A 44 2.25 5.91 9.43
C GLY A 44 1.22 6.52 10.38
N GLY A 45 0.15 5.78 10.66
CA GLY A 45 -0.90 6.14 11.58
C GLY A 45 -1.84 7.24 11.08
N LEU A 46 -1.74 7.66 9.81
CA LEU A 46 -2.55 8.74 9.26
C LEU A 46 -4.04 8.43 9.31
N ILE A 47 -4.43 7.17 9.11
CA ILE A 47 -5.84 6.77 9.19
C ILE A 47 -6.14 6.23 10.58
N HIS A 48 -6.84 7.05 11.37
CA HIS A 48 -7.34 6.72 12.70
C HIS A 48 -8.78 7.25 12.85
N ASP A 49 -9.37 7.11 14.05
CA ASP A 49 -10.81 7.39 14.23
C ASP A 49 -11.22 8.81 13.81
N LEU A 50 -10.41 9.83 14.12
CA LEU A 50 -10.72 11.22 13.82
C LEU A 50 -10.49 11.58 12.35
N THR A 51 -9.48 10.99 11.70
CA THR A 51 -9.13 11.33 10.32
C THR A 51 -10.03 10.61 9.34
N LEU A 52 -10.40 9.36 9.64
CA LEU A 52 -11.28 8.53 8.83
C LEU A 52 -12.65 9.20 8.59
N GLU A 53 -13.22 9.85 9.60
CA GLU A 53 -14.51 10.56 9.48
C GLU A 53 -14.45 11.81 8.57
N ARG A 54 -13.25 12.34 8.34
CA ARG A 54 -13.01 13.56 7.56
C ARG A 54 -12.41 13.28 6.19
N LEU A 55 -12.20 12.01 5.83
CA LEU A 55 -11.66 11.65 4.52
C LEU A 55 -12.65 12.02 3.41
N ARG A 56 -12.12 12.62 2.34
CA ARG A 56 -12.88 13.00 1.14
C ARG A 56 -12.26 12.36 -0.10
N THR A 57 -12.05 11.04 -0.02
CA THR A 57 -11.41 10.27 -1.08
C THR A 57 -12.10 8.96 -1.37
N ARG A 58 -11.86 8.40 -2.56
CA ARG A 58 -12.41 7.10 -2.99
C ARG A 58 -11.37 5.99 -2.88
N VAL A 59 -10.09 6.32 -3.00
CA VAL A 59 -8.98 5.36 -2.95
C VAL A 59 -7.89 5.88 -2.04
N VAL A 60 -7.36 5.01 -1.18
CA VAL A 60 -6.14 5.26 -0.40
C VAL A 60 -5.07 4.26 -0.87
N ALA A 61 -4.03 4.75 -1.52
CA ALA A 61 -2.95 3.94 -2.08
C ALA A 61 -1.64 4.72 -2.08
N GLY A 62 -0.72 4.40 -1.18
CA GLY A 62 0.53 5.15 -1.01
C GLY A 62 1.68 4.30 -0.49
N ALA A 63 2.86 4.90 -0.42
CA ALA A 63 4.10 4.20 -0.09
C ALA A 63 4.44 4.18 1.41
N ALA A 64 3.73 4.94 2.25
CA ALA A 64 4.00 4.98 3.68
C ALA A 64 3.80 3.61 4.35
N ASN A 65 4.53 3.38 5.44
CA ASN A 65 4.38 2.18 6.27
C ASN A 65 3.39 2.43 7.40
N ASN A 66 2.61 1.42 7.77
CA ASN A 66 1.63 1.46 8.86
C ASN A 66 0.60 2.57 8.67
N VAL A 67 0.05 2.75 7.46
CA VAL A 67 -0.89 3.84 7.12
C VAL A 67 -2.11 3.84 8.05
N LEU A 68 -2.62 2.65 8.36
CA LEU A 68 -3.69 2.47 9.33
C LEU A 68 -3.13 2.47 10.75
N ALA A 69 -3.70 3.29 11.64
CA ALA A 69 -3.34 3.27 13.06
C ALA A 69 -3.72 1.95 13.74
N ARG A 70 -4.82 1.31 13.29
CA ARG A 70 -5.24 -0.02 13.73
C ARG A 70 -5.80 -0.81 12.55
N THR A 71 -5.71 -2.13 12.64
CA THR A 71 -6.22 -3.05 11.60
C THR A 71 -7.71 -2.85 11.30
N LEU A 72 -8.52 -2.56 12.32
CA LEU A 72 -9.96 -2.30 12.16
C LEU A 72 -10.27 -1.12 11.24
N HIS A 73 -9.35 -0.16 11.09
CA HIS A 73 -9.56 1.00 10.22
C HIS A 73 -9.65 0.60 8.75
N GLY A 74 -9.03 -0.51 8.35
CA GLY A 74 -9.20 -1.05 6.99
C GLY A 74 -10.60 -1.59 6.75
N ASP A 75 -11.23 -2.18 7.77
CA ASP A 75 -12.62 -2.62 7.69
C ASP A 75 -13.56 -1.40 7.64
N ARG A 76 -13.33 -0.39 8.48
CA ARG A 76 -14.11 0.86 8.47
C ARG A 76 -14.02 1.60 7.13
N LEU A 77 -12.85 1.64 6.48
CA LEU A 77 -12.71 2.23 5.13
C LEU A 77 -13.57 1.47 4.11
N HIS A 78 -13.54 0.14 4.16
CA HIS A 78 -14.35 -0.69 3.29
C HIS A 78 -15.85 -0.48 3.52
N ASP A 79 -16.30 -0.43 4.78
CA ASP A 79 -17.71 -0.13 5.13
C ASP A 79 -18.17 1.25 4.63
N GLN A 80 -17.24 2.20 4.50
CA GLN A 80 -17.48 3.54 3.95
C GLN A 80 -17.38 3.60 2.40
N GLY A 81 -17.11 2.48 1.74
CA GLY A 81 -16.90 2.43 0.29
C GLY A 81 -15.58 3.06 -0.19
N VAL A 82 -14.62 3.25 0.72
CA VAL A 82 -13.27 3.76 0.38
C VAL A 82 -12.33 2.58 0.14
N LEU A 83 -11.79 2.49 -1.07
CA LEU A 83 -10.86 1.44 -1.45
C LEU A 83 -9.48 1.70 -0.84
N TYR A 84 -9.09 0.91 0.15
CA TYR A 84 -7.73 0.95 0.69
C TYR A 84 -6.86 -0.16 0.11
N VAL A 85 -5.76 0.20 -0.55
CA VAL A 85 -4.74 -0.76 -0.99
C VAL A 85 -3.78 -1.01 0.17
N PRO A 86 -3.62 -2.27 0.66
CA PRO A 86 -2.82 -2.56 1.83
C PRO A 86 -1.36 -2.11 1.65
N ASP A 87 -0.87 -1.29 2.58
CA ASP A 87 0.48 -0.70 2.55
C ASP A 87 1.58 -1.75 2.37
N PHE A 88 1.56 -2.81 3.19
CA PHE A 88 2.53 -3.90 3.16
C PHE A 88 2.52 -4.72 1.85
N VAL A 89 1.52 -4.53 0.98
CA VAL A 89 1.49 -5.13 -0.37
C VAL A 89 2.04 -4.12 -1.38
N ILE A 90 1.47 -2.92 -1.46
CA ILE A 90 1.84 -1.92 -2.47
C ILE A 90 3.26 -1.38 -2.30
N ASN A 91 3.77 -1.29 -1.06
CA ASN A 91 5.12 -0.76 -0.80
C ASN A 91 6.22 -1.86 -0.77
N SER A 92 5.88 -3.10 -1.11
CA SER A 92 6.77 -4.27 -0.99
C SER A 92 7.94 -4.31 -1.97
N GLY A 93 7.99 -3.39 -2.95
CA GLY A 93 8.98 -3.42 -4.03
C GLY A 93 10.45 -3.43 -3.55
N ALA A 94 10.77 -2.65 -2.51
CA ALA A 94 12.13 -2.62 -1.97
C ALA A 94 12.54 -3.96 -1.33
N LEU A 95 11.61 -4.61 -0.62
CA LEU A 95 11.83 -5.94 -0.05
C LEU A 95 12.05 -6.98 -1.15
N ILE A 96 11.16 -7.02 -2.15
CA ILE A 96 11.27 -7.98 -3.27
C ILE A 96 12.62 -7.81 -3.97
N ARG A 97 12.99 -6.57 -4.31
CA ARG A 97 14.26 -6.26 -4.97
C ARG A 97 15.47 -6.67 -4.13
N GLY A 98 15.42 -6.41 -2.82
CA GLY A 98 16.45 -6.83 -1.88
C GLY A 98 16.58 -8.35 -1.79
N THR A 99 15.46 -9.06 -1.69
CA THR A 99 15.43 -10.53 -1.63
C THR A 99 15.99 -11.17 -2.90
N VAL A 100 15.54 -10.72 -4.08
CA VAL A 100 16.06 -11.21 -5.37
C VAL A 100 17.57 -10.98 -5.48
N PHE A 101 18.05 -9.81 -5.03
CA PHE A 101 19.48 -9.53 -5.06
C PHE A 101 20.28 -10.39 -4.08
N HIS A 102 19.87 -10.43 -2.81
CA HIS A 102 20.68 -11.06 -1.75
C HIS A 102 20.57 -12.58 -1.70
N LEU A 103 19.43 -13.16 -2.10
CA LEU A 103 19.23 -14.62 -2.06
C LEU A 103 19.48 -15.29 -3.42
N GLU A 104 19.23 -14.60 -4.52
CA GLU A 104 19.37 -15.17 -5.87
C GLU A 104 20.57 -14.60 -6.65
N GLY A 105 21.26 -13.58 -6.12
CA GLY A 105 22.37 -12.92 -6.81
C GLY A 105 21.94 -12.16 -8.06
N ARG A 106 20.64 -11.92 -8.24
CA ARG A 106 20.05 -11.45 -9.49
C ARG A 106 19.66 -9.97 -9.39
N ARG A 107 19.86 -9.23 -10.49
CA ARG A 107 19.42 -7.83 -10.60
C ARG A 107 18.33 -7.75 -11.65
N GLU A 108 17.19 -7.23 -11.23
CA GLU A 108 16.04 -7.00 -12.11
C GLU A 108 15.81 -5.50 -12.31
N PRO A 109 15.26 -5.10 -13.48
CA PRO A 109 14.80 -3.73 -13.67
C PRO A 109 13.66 -3.40 -12.70
N VAL A 110 13.57 -2.14 -12.30
CA VAL A 110 12.52 -1.66 -11.36
C VAL A 110 11.11 -1.93 -11.91
N SER A 111 10.93 -1.88 -13.24
CA SER A 111 9.66 -2.22 -13.89
C SER A 111 9.22 -3.65 -13.59
N ALA A 112 10.10 -4.64 -13.69
CA ALA A 112 9.77 -6.04 -13.41
C ALA A 112 9.40 -6.29 -11.94
N ILE A 113 9.98 -5.50 -11.01
CA ILE A 113 9.58 -5.50 -9.61
C ILE A 113 8.20 -4.86 -9.46
N GLY A 114 7.97 -3.73 -10.15
CA GLY A 114 6.68 -3.05 -10.21
C GLY A 114 5.55 -3.94 -10.72
N ASP A 115 5.78 -4.72 -11.78
CA ASP A 115 4.80 -5.65 -12.34
C ASP A 115 4.39 -6.73 -11.33
N ARG A 116 5.34 -7.25 -10.55
CA ARG A 116 5.03 -8.21 -9.47
C ARG A 116 4.17 -7.59 -8.39
N VAL A 117 4.52 -6.38 -7.95
CA VAL A 117 3.74 -5.64 -6.95
C VAL A 117 2.34 -5.38 -7.49
N ALA A 118 2.20 -4.93 -8.74
CA ALA A 118 0.93 -4.70 -9.39
C ALA A 118 0.08 -5.97 -9.45
N ASN A 119 0.66 -7.11 -9.85
CA ASN A 119 -0.04 -8.39 -9.89
C ASN A 119 -0.51 -8.84 -8.49
N MET A 120 0.32 -8.68 -7.45
CA MET A 120 -0.09 -9.00 -6.08
C MET A 120 -1.20 -8.09 -5.56
N VAL A 121 -1.14 -6.79 -5.88
CA VAL A 121 -2.22 -5.85 -5.57
C VAL A 121 -3.49 -6.28 -6.30
N GLN A 122 -3.42 -6.54 -7.61
CA GLN A 122 -4.58 -6.95 -8.41
C GLN A 122 -5.24 -8.21 -7.84
N GLU A 123 -4.46 -9.24 -7.51
CA GLU A 123 -4.98 -10.47 -6.90
C GLU A 123 -5.71 -10.20 -5.58
N VAL A 124 -5.14 -9.37 -4.71
CA VAL A 124 -5.78 -8.97 -3.44
C VAL A 124 -7.09 -8.24 -3.72
N LEU A 125 -7.11 -7.30 -4.66
CA LEU A 125 -8.28 -6.49 -4.98
C LEU A 125 -9.39 -7.32 -5.64
N ASP A 126 -9.04 -8.22 -6.55
CA ASP A 126 -9.99 -9.11 -7.21
C ASP A 126 -10.65 -10.06 -6.21
N GLU A 127 -9.86 -10.65 -5.32
CA GLU A 127 -10.39 -11.52 -4.26
C GLU A 127 -11.22 -10.75 -3.24
N ALA A 128 -10.81 -9.52 -2.90
CA ALA A 128 -11.59 -8.63 -2.03
C ALA A 128 -12.95 -8.29 -2.63
N ALA A 129 -13.00 -7.96 -3.93
CA ALA A 129 -14.22 -7.67 -4.65
C ALA A 129 -15.16 -8.88 -4.72
N LYS A 130 -14.65 -10.08 -5.00
CA LYS A 130 -15.46 -11.32 -5.04
C LYS A 130 -16.10 -11.66 -3.70
N LEU A 131 -15.43 -11.32 -2.60
CA LEU A 131 -15.85 -11.69 -1.25
C LEU A 131 -16.60 -10.60 -0.51
N ASP A 132 -16.72 -9.42 -1.13
CA ASP A 132 -17.21 -8.20 -0.48
C ASP A 132 -16.54 -8.00 0.89
N ALA A 133 -15.21 -7.90 0.88
CA ALA A 133 -14.41 -7.81 2.09
C ALA A 133 -13.28 -6.80 1.96
N ALA A 134 -12.87 -6.22 3.10
CA ALA A 134 -11.76 -5.29 3.14
C ALA A 134 -10.46 -5.90 2.55
N PRO A 135 -9.76 -5.21 1.62
CA PRO A 135 -8.52 -5.72 1.01
C PRO A 135 -7.44 -6.11 2.03
N THR A 136 -7.35 -5.44 3.17
CA THR A 136 -6.41 -5.77 4.25
C THR A 136 -6.66 -7.16 4.84
N ARG A 137 -7.94 -7.52 5.02
CA ARG A 137 -8.36 -8.83 5.52
C ARG A 137 -8.03 -9.91 4.50
N VAL A 138 -8.34 -9.66 3.23
CA VAL A 138 -8.04 -10.57 2.12
C VAL A 138 -6.54 -10.78 1.96
N ALA A 139 -5.74 -9.72 1.93
CA ALA A 139 -4.29 -9.82 1.85
C ALA A 139 -3.68 -10.66 2.99
N ARG A 140 -4.11 -10.44 4.23
CA ARG A 140 -3.67 -11.26 5.38
C ARG A 140 -4.07 -12.72 5.25
N ARG A 141 -5.28 -12.99 4.73
CA ARG A 141 -5.77 -14.35 4.50
C ARG A 141 -4.92 -15.07 3.43
N LEU A 142 -4.69 -14.43 2.29
CA LEU A 142 -3.87 -14.96 1.20
C LEU A 142 -2.43 -15.22 1.66
N ALA A 143 -1.83 -14.28 2.39
CA ALA A 143 -0.48 -14.45 2.94
C ALA A 143 -0.39 -15.67 3.88
N ARG A 144 -1.37 -15.84 4.78
CA ARG A 144 -1.42 -17.01 5.69
C ARG A 144 -1.61 -18.33 4.94
N GLN A 145 -2.43 -18.33 3.91
CA GLN A 145 -2.65 -19.51 3.07
C GLN A 145 -1.36 -19.94 2.37
N ARG A 146 -0.65 -19.02 1.72
CA ARG A 146 0.65 -19.29 1.07
C ARG A 146 1.67 -19.85 2.06
N LEU A 147 1.76 -19.28 3.25
CA LEU A 147 2.65 -19.78 4.30
C LEU A 147 2.29 -21.21 4.74
N LYS A 148 1.00 -21.53 4.84
CA LYS A 148 0.54 -22.88 5.19
C LYS A 148 0.90 -23.89 4.09
N GLU A 149 0.62 -23.56 2.83
CA GLU A 149 0.92 -24.41 1.67
C GLU A 149 2.42 -24.69 1.55
N LEU A 150 3.27 -23.67 1.72
CA LEU A 150 4.73 -23.82 1.73
C LEU A 150 5.22 -24.74 2.85
N ARG A 151 4.68 -24.60 4.06
CA ARG A 151 5.03 -25.48 5.20
C ARG A 151 4.64 -26.93 4.94
N GLU A 152 3.47 -27.16 4.35
CA GLU A 152 3.00 -28.50 4.01
C GLU A 152 3.83 -29.15 2.91
N SER A 153 4.23 -28.37 1.89
CA SER A 153 5.12 -28.83 0.83
C SER A 153 6.50 -29.22 1.39
N ASN A 154 7.13 -28.33 2.18
CA ASN A 154 8.45 -28.57 2.76
C ASN A 154 8.47 -29.76 3.73
N ARG A 155 7.37 -30.01 4.45
CA ARG A 155 7.25 -31.18 5.32
C ARG A 155 7.17 -32.49 4.54
N LYS A 156 6.52 -32.49 3.36
CA LYS A 156 6.42 -33.68 2.50
C LYS A 156 7.75 -33.98 1.78
N SER A 157 8.55 -32.97 1.49
CA SER A 157 9.86 -33.13 0.85
C SER A 157 11.00 -33.49 1.82
N TRP A 158 10.76 -33.44 3.13
CA TRP A 158 11.76 -33.78 4.14
C TRP A 158 11.80 -35.29 4.41
N THR A 159 12.89 -35.94 4.01
CA THR A 159 13.24 -37.31 4.43
C THR A 159 14.40 -37.23 5.43
N PRO A 160 14.22 -37.64 6.70
CA PRO A 160 15.33 -37.68 7.64
C PRO A 160 16.43 -38.63 7.16
N SER A 161 17.68 -38.18 7.26
CA SER A 161 18.90 -38.98 7.07
C SER A 161 19.17 -39.85 8.29
#